data_AF-A0A5M5XCA9-F1
#
_entry.id   AF-A0A5M5XCA9-F1
#
_cell.length_a   1.000
_cell.length_b   1.000
_cell.length_c   1.000
_cell.angle_alpha   90.00
_cell.angle_beta   90.00
_cell.angle_gamma   90.00
#
_symmetry.space_group_name_H-M   'P 1'
#
loop_
_entity.id
_entity.type
_entity.pdbx_description
1 polymer ?
#
loop_
_entity_poly.entity_id
_entity_poly.type
_entity_poly.pdbx_seq_one_letter_code
_entity_poly.pdbx_strand_id
1 'polypeptide(L)'
;QRQEVGFWIYYDPVKKQYYIGKKRYGTPAKNYKKARAGINLGDKSPSVNGVPTTAKVVASFHTHTPLTEIKDMMRKVGPSKEDIVNADKNKLPIIVYDYVGVKDPETGVYYVIGGHTSDADKKIYTYTPKK
;
A
#
# COMPACT_ATOMS: atom_id res chain seq x y z
N GLN A 1 3.84 -3.85 -17.00
CA GLN A 1 4.36 -2.68 -16.25
C GLN A 1 3.97 -2.82 -14.78
N ARG A 2 4.92 -2.69 -13.86
CA ARG A 2 4.68 -2.79 -12.41
C ARG A 2 4.31 -1.42 -11.84
N GLN A 3 3.13 -1.29 -11.25
CA GLN A 3 2.66 -0.03 -10.69
C GLN A 3 1.81 -0.28 -9.43
N GLU A 4 2.05 0.51 -8.40
CA GLU A 4 1.20 0.52 -7.21
C GLU A 4 -0.08 1.30 -7.50
N VAL A 5 -1.19 0.83 -6.93
CA VAL A 5 -2.50 1.49 -7.03
C VAL A 5 -3.02 1.70 -5.62
N GLY A 6 -3.57 2.87 -5.35
CA GLY A 6 -4.07 3.17 -4.02
C GLY A 6 -5.09 4.30 -3.98
N PHE A 7 -5.71 4.46 -2.82
CA PHE A 7 -6.75 5.44 -2.55
C PHE A 7 -6.89 5.70 -1.05
N TRP A 8 -7.51 6.84 -0.72
CA TRP A 8 -7.98 7.11 0.64
C TRP A 8 -9.33 6.42 0.89
N ILE A 9 -9.56 6.00 2.14
CA ILE A 9 -10.82 5.42 2.60
C ILE A 9 -11.49 6.40 3.56
N TYR A 10 -12.79 6.58 3.41
CA TYR A 10 -13.57 7.54 4.18
C TYR A 10 -14.75 6.86 4.86
N TYR A 11 -15.16 7.39 6.01
CA TYR A 11 -16.41 7.07 6.66
C TYR A 11 -17.26 8.34 6.78
N ASP A 12 -18.52 8.28 6.34
CA ASP A 12 -19.48 9.36 6.50
C ASP A 12 -20.38 9.09 7.71
N PRO A 13 -20.24 9.88 8.80
CA PRO A 13 -21.03 9.70 10.01
C PRO A 13 -22.49 10.12 9.85
N VAL A 14 -22.85 10.88 8.82
CA VAL A 14 -24.23 11.29 8.52
C VAL A 14 -24.94 10.14 7.82
N LYS A 15 -24.33 9.61 6.76
CA LYS A 15 -24.90 8.53 5.93
C LYS A 15 -24.60 7.12 6.45
N LYS A 16 -23.75 7.00 7.47
CA LYS A 16 -23.33 5.72 8.09
C LYS A 16 -22.74 4.73 7.07
N GLN A 17 -21.92 5.23 6.14
CA GLN A 17 -21.33 4.37 5.11
C GLN A 17 -19.89 4.76 4.78
N TYR A 18 -19.18 3.83 4.14
CA TYR A 18 -17.82 4.03 3.67
C TYR A 18 -17.78 4.51 2.23
N TYR A 19 -16.74 5.27 1.89
CA TYR A 19 -16.42 5.67 0.53
C TYR A 19 -14.97 5.36 0.19
N ILE A 20 -14.75 5.01 -1.07
CA ILE A 20 -13.43 4.92 -1.67
C ILE A 20 -13.16 6.23 -2.40
N GLY A 21 -12.06 6.89 -2.05
CA GLY A 21 -11.61 8.09 -2.75
C GLY A 21 -11.09 7.80 -4.16
N LYS A 22 -10.75 8.88 -4.85
CA LYS A 22 -10.11 8.82 -6.18
C LYS A 22 -8.90 7.87 -6.19
N LYS A 23 -8.96 6.85 -7.06
CA LYS A 23 -7.85 5.95 -7.34
C LYS A 23 -6.67 6.72 -7.92
N ARG A 24 -5.48 6.44 -7.41
CA ARG A 24 -4.21 6.98 -7.89
C ARG A 24 -3.27 5.84 -8.26
N TYR A 25 -2.35 6.15 -9.16
CA TYR A 25 -1.39 5.22 -9.70
C TYR A 25 0.01 5.75 -9.40
N GLY A 26 0.85 4.91 -8.80
CA GLY A 26 2.23 5.24 -8.46
C GLY A 26 3.11 5.41 -9.68
N THR A 27 4.36 5.81 -9.49
CA THR A 27 5.30 5.85 -10.62
C THR A 27 5.57 4.43 -11.09
N PRO A 28 5.43 4.13 -12.39
CA PRO A 28 5.75 2.81 -12.89
C PRO A 28 7.21 2.42 -12.62
N ALA A 29 7.42 1.24 -12.03
CA ALA A 29 8.75 0.68 -11.90
C ALA A 29 9.21 0.16 -13.27
N LYS A 30 9.89 1.02 -14.05
CA LYS A 30 10.43 0.73 -15.39
C LYS A 30 11.85 0.14 -15.38
N ASN A 31 12.58 0.33 -14.28
CA ASN A 31 13.98 -0.07 -14.18
C ASN A 31 14.12 -1.30 -13.27
N TYR A 32 14.58 -2.41 -13.85
CA TYR A 32 14.89 -3.67 -13.18
C TYR A 32 15.90 -3.55 -12.03
N LYS A 33 16.57 -2.38 -11.91
CA LYS A 33 17.55 -2.07 -10.87
C LYS A 33 16.93 -1.48 -9.58
N LYS A 34 15.61 -1.31 -9.48
CA LYS A 34 14.95 -0.83 -8.26
C LYS A 34 13.87 -1.82 -7.81
N ALA A 35 14.03 -2.39 -6.63
CA ALA A 35 13.04 -3.26 -6.00
C ALA A 35 11.72 -2.54 -5.71
N ARG A 36 11.79 -1.23 -5.43
CA ARG A 36 10.70 -0.45 -4.84
C ARG A 36 9.96 0.34 -5.91
N ALA A 37 8.66 0.10 -6.00
CA ALA A 37 7.71 1.05 -6.55
C ALA A 37 7.25 1.99 -5.42
N GLY A 38 6.47 3.01 -5.75
CA GLY A 38 5.91 3.90 -4.74
C GLY A 38 4.75 4.71 -5.28
N ILE A 39 3.81 5.02 -4.40
CA ILE A 39 2.64 5.83 -4.68
C ILE A 39 2.56 7.02 -3.72
N ASN A 40 2.14 8.17 -4.26
CA ASN A 40 1.72 9.30 -3.45
C ASN A 40 0.19 9.44 -3.57
N LEU A 41 -0.50 9.32 -2.45
CA LEU A 41 -1.95 9.48 -2.39
C LEU A 41 -2.40 10.95 -2.35
N GLY A 42 -1.50 11.92 -2.40
CA GLY A 42 -1.83 13.35 -2.47
C GLY A 42 -2.76 13.83 -1.35
N ASP A 43 -3.54 14.86 -1.65
CA ASP A 43 -4.50 15.44 -0.70
C ASP A 43 -5.59 14.42 -0.31
N LYS A 44 -5.87 14.35 0.99
CA LYS A 44 -6.84 13.45 1.63
C LYS A 44 -8.22 14.09 1.84
N SER A 45 -8.41 15.36 1.49
CA SER A 45 -9.69 16.07 1.61
C SER A 45 -10.79 15.38 0.79
N PRO A 46 -12.01 15.21 1.33
CA PRO A 46 -13.09 14.51 0.62
C PRO A 46 -13.41 15.10 -0.76
N SER A 47 -13.45 16.44 -0.88
CA SER A 47 -13.76 17.14 -2.14
C SER A 47 -12.79 16.81 -3.27
N VAL A 48 -11.48 16.76 -2.99
CA VAL A 48 -10.43 16.39 -3.96
C VAL A 48 -10.56 14.93 -4.40
N ASN A 49 -11.16 14.09 -3.55
CA ASN A 49 -11.28 12.66 -3.78
C ASN A 49 -12.67 12.24 -4.29
N GLY A 50 -13.56 13.19 -4.61
CA GLY A 50 -14.89 12.91 -5.13
C GLY A 50 -15.85 12.31 -4.09
N VAL A 51 -15.59 12.56 -2.81
CA VAL A 51 -16.36 12.03 -1.68
C VAL A 51 -17.13 13.18 -1.00
N PRO A 52 -18.34 12.95 -0.45
CA PRO A 52 -19.07 13.98 0.29
C PRO A 52 -18.22 14.65 1.38
N THR A 53 -18.37 15.97 1.53
CA THR A 53 -17.63 16.77 2.51
C THR A 53 -17.96 16.42 3.97
N THR A 54 -19.09 15.75 4.19
CA THR A 54 -19.47 15.15 5.47
C THR A 54 -18.60 13.96 5.87
N ALA A 55 -17.95 13.31 4.91
CA ALA A 55 -17.11 12.14 5.15
C ALA A 55 -15.75 12.53 5.76
N LYS A 56 -15.24 11.67 6.62
CA LYS A 56 -13.93 11.81 7.26
C LYS A 56 -13.00 10.73 6.74
N VAL A 57 -11.76 11.10 6.42
CA VAL A 57 -10.72 10.12 6.08
C VAL A 57 -10.44 9.24 7.30
N VAL A 58 -10.38 7.93 7.10
CA VAL A 58 -10.18 6.94 8.17
C VAL A 58 -9.03 5.98 7.93
N ALA A 59 -8.60 5.78 6.67
CA ALA A 59 -7.46 4.93 6.34
C ALA A 59 -6.93 5.26 4.93
N SER A 60 -5.78 4.68 4.58
CA SER A 60 -5.31 4.54 3.20
C SER A 60 -5.22 3.08 2.80
N PHE A 61 -5.30 2.85 1.49
CA PHE A 61 -5.03 1.55 0.86
C PHE A 61 -4.04 1.72 -0.30
N HIS A 62 -3.09 0.79 -0.44
CA HIS A 62 -2.38 0.60 -1.71
C HIS A 62 -1.92 -0.84 -1.92
N THR A 63 -1.57 -1.14 -3.17
CA THR A 63 -0.97 -2.42 -3.58
C THR A 63 0.55 -2.30 -3.64
N HIS A 64 1.26 -3.38 -3.31
CA HIS A 64 2.68 -3.51 -3.62
C HIS A 64 2.90 -4.33 -4.90
N THR A 65 3.96 -4.00 -5.63
CA THR A 65 4.31 -4.70 -6.87
C THR A 65 5.16 -5.96 -6.62
N PRO A 66 5.06 -7.01 -7.47
CA PRO A 66 5.92 -8.21 -7.38
C PRO A 66 7.33 -7.94 -7.87
N LEU A 67 8.33 -8.73 -7.49
CA LEU A 67 9.70 -8.65 -8.04
C LEU A 67 9.95 -9.58 -9.24
N THR A 68 8.91 -9.92 -10.00
CA THR A 68 8.95 -10.95 -11.07
C THR A 68 10.13 -10.80 -12.04
N GLU A 69 10.40 -9.57 -12.51
CA GLU A 69 11.44 -9.28 -13.49
C GLU A 69 12.79 -8.90 -12.87
N ILE A 70 12.93 -8.96 -11.53
CA ILE A 70 14.14 -8.57 -10.80
C ILE A 70 14.63 -9.76 -9.99
N LYS A 71 15.71 -10.43 -10.41
CA LYS A 71 16.15 -11.70 -9.78
C LYS A 71 16.92 -11.51 -8.46
N ASP A 72 17.78 -10.50 -8.38
CA ASP A 72 18.74 -10.37 -7.26
C ASP A 72 18.28 -9.39 -6.18
N MET A 73 16.96 -9.25 -6.00
CA MET A 73 16.41 -8.34 -4.99
C MET A 73 15.37 -9.02 -4.13
N MET A 74 15.29 -8.55 -2.89
CA MET A 74 14.22 -8.91 -1.97
C MET A 74 13.67 -7.66 -1.29
N ARG A 75 12.42 -7.73 -0.85
CA ARG A 75 11.85 -6.73 0.07
C ARG A 75 11.04 -7.44 1.14
N LYS A 76 11.02 -6.86 2.34
CA LYS A 76 10.15 -7.32 3.41
C LYS A 76 8.69 -7.22 2.98
N VAL A 77 7.90 -8.20 3.37
CA VAL A 77 6.46 -8.25 3.15
C VAL A 77 5.71 -7.30 4.09
N GLY A 78 4.63 -6.70 3.59
CA GLY A 78 3.74 -5.81 4.35
C GLY A 78 4.16 -4.35 4.24
N PRO A 79 3.66 -3.47 5.13
CA PRO A 79 3.96 -2.04 5.11
C PRO A 79 5.46 -1.76 5.13
N SER A 80 5.90 -0.93 4.18
CA SER A 80 7.27 -0.43 4.11
C SER A 80 7.58 0.56 5.23
N LYS A 81 8.86 0.95 5.36
CA LYS A 81 9.26 1.99 6.30
C LYS A 81 8.55 3.31 5.96
N GLU A 82 8.44 3.62 4.68
CA GLU A 82 7.79 4.81 4.16
C GLU A 82 6.27 4.80 4.46
N ASP A 83 5.63 3.63 4.38
CA ASP A 83 4.22 3.45 4.75
C ASP A 83 3.98 3.74 6.23
N ILE A 84 4.83 3.17 7.09
CA ILE A 84 4.78 3.37 8.54
C ILE A 84 4.94 4.86 8.88
N VAL A 85 5.95 5.52 8.30
CA VAL A 85 6.18 6.96 8.50
C VAL A 85 4.98 7.79 8.03
N ASN A 86 4.38 7.42 6.89
CA ASN A 86 3.22 8.12 6.35
C ASN A 86 1.97 7.95 7.23
N ALA A 87 1.72 6.72 7.71
CA ALA A 87 0.64 6.39 8.62
C ALA A 87 0.77 7.17 9.94
N ASP A 88 1.97 7.14 10.54
CA ASP A 88 2.27 7.86 11.79
C ASP A 88 2.09 9.38 11.60
N LYS A 89 2.65 9.95 10.52
CA LYS A 89 2.51 11.39 10.19
C LYS A 89 1.05 11.80 10.04
N ASN A 90 0.23 10.97 9.41
CA ASN A 90 -1.17 11.29 9.16
C ASN A 90 -2.09 10.93 10.32
N LYS A 91 -1.62 10.15 11.29
CA LYS A 91 -2.42 9.52 12.34
C LYS A 91 -3.57 8.71 11.74
N LEU A 92 -3.29 8.01 10.64
CA LEU A 92 -4.26 7.17 9.94
C LEU A 92 -3.67 5.76 9.73
N PRO A 93 -4.45 4.68 9.95
CA PRO A 93 -4.03 3.34 9.58
C PRO A 93 -3.85 3.21 8.07
N ILE A 94 -2.95 2.30 7.69
CA ILE A 94 -2.70 1.92 6.30
C ILE A 94 -2.96 0.44 6.08
N ILE A 95 -3.63 0.14 4.97
CA ILE A 95 -3.94 -1.20 4.48
C ILE A 95 -3.10 -1.43 3.24
N VAL A 96 -2.29 -2.48 3.25
CA VAL A 96 -1.42 -2.84 2.13
C VAL A 96 -1.83 -4.20 1.60
N TYR A 97 -2.17 -4.27 0.31
CA TYR A 97 -2.35 -5.54 -0.37
C TYR A 97 -1.02 -5.99 -0.95
N ASP A 98 -0.44 -7.02 -0.33
CA ASP A 98 0.92 -7.48 -0.62
C ASP A 98 0.97 -9.01 -0.73
N TYR A 99 2.06 -9.52 -1.30
CA TYR A 99 2.33 -10.94 -1.41
C TYR A 99 2.60 -11.56 -0.03
N VAL A 100 2.22 -12.82 0.14
CA VAL A 100 2.52 -13.58 1.36
C VAL A 100 4.03 -13.69 1.59
N GLY A 101 4.79 -13.86 0.51
CA GLY A 101 6.25 -13.98 0.51
C GLY A 101 6.75 -15.34 1.01
N VAL A 102 8.08 -15.47 1.04
CA VAL A 102 8.81 -16.63 1.56
C VAL A 102 9.36 -16.29 2.94
N LYS A 103 9.20 -17.20 3.90
CA LYS A 103 9.75 -17.04 5.24
C LYS A 103 11.25 -17.34 5.21
N ASP A 104 12.04 -16.38 5.67
CA ASP A 104 13.45 -16.60 6.00
C ASP A 104 13.54 -17.51 7.24
N PRO A 105 14.18 -18.69 7.15
CA PRO A 105 14.26 -19.64 8.25
C PRO A 105 15.08 -19.12 9.44
N GLU A 106 16.04 -18.22 9.23
CA GLU A 106 16.91 -17.72 10.29
C GLU A 106 16.24 -16.61 11.09
N THR A 107 15.62 -15.66 10.40
CA THR A 107 15.01 -14.47 11.05
C THR A 107 13.51 -14.62 11.28
N GLY A 108 12.86 -15.58 10.62
CA GLY A 108 11.41 -15.75 10.61
C GLY A 108 10.66 -14.66 9.84
N VAL A 109 11.37 -13.72 9.19
CA VAL A 109 10.78 -12.60 8.44
C VAL A 109 10.34 -13.06 7.06
N TYR A 110 9.21 -12.54 6.58
CA TYR A 110 8.71 -12.85 5.24
C TYR A 110 9.21 -11.83 4.21
N TYR A 111 9.69 -12.34 3.08
CA TYR A 111 10.21 -11.56 1.97
C TYR A 111 9.52 -11.88 0.65
N VAL A 112 9.27 -10.84 -0.14
CA VAL A 112 9.05 -11.02 -1.58
C VAL A 112 10.43 -11.07 -2.21
N ILE A 113 10.78 -12.19 -2.81
CA ILE A 113 12.08 -12.41 -3.46
C ILE A 113 11.95 -12.26 -4.98
N GLY A 114 13.09 -12.03 -5.62
CA GLY A 114 13.18 -11.88 -7.04
C GLY A 114 12.68 -13.10 -7.81
N GLY A 115 12.01 -12.87 -8.94
CA GLY A 115 11.39 -13.95 -9.71
C GLY A 115 10.02 -14.41 -9.18
N HIS A 116 9.51 -13.85 -8.07
CA HIS A 116 8.14 -14.10 -7.63
C HIS A 116 7.14 -13.80 -8.76
N THR A 117 6.31 -14.77 -9.10
CA THR A 117 5.30 -14.62 -10.13
C THR A 117 4.22 -13.60 -9.71
N SER A 118 3.62 -12.91 -10.69
CA SER A 118 2.59 -11.90 -10.42
C SER A 118 1.28 -12.48 -9.89
N ASP A 119 1.04 -13.77 -10.10
CA ASP A 119 -0.11 -14.55 -9.62
C ASP A 119 0.10 -15.15 -8.22
N ALA A 120 1.31 -15.11 -7.66
CA ALA A 120 1.59 -15.62 -6.32
C ALA A 120 0.63 -15.04 -5.26
N ASP A 121 0.39 -15.82 -4.20
CA ASP A 121 -0.59 -15.51 -3.16
C ASP A 121 -0.35 -14.15 -2.52
N LYS A 122 -1.47 -13.46 -2.25
CA LYS A 122 -1.51 -12.11 -1.67
C LYS A 122 -2.49 -12.08 -0.52
N LYS A 123 -2.24 -11.18 0.43
CA LYS A 123 -3.17 -10.89 1.52
C LYS A 123 -3.08 -9.43 1.96
N ILE A 124 -4.02 -9.06 2.80
CA ILE A 124 -4.04 -7.74 3.42
C ILE A 124 -3.11 -7.74 4.62
N TYR A 125 -2.26 -6.72 4.68
CA TYR A 125 -1.48 -6.34 5.85
C TYR A 125 -1.95 -4.97 6.32
N THR A 126 -1.99 -4.77 7.63
CA THR A 126 -2.41 -3.50 8.22
C THR A 126 -1.36 -2.97 9.16
N TYR A 127 -1.17 -1.65 9.16
CA TYR A 127 -0.43 -0.96 10.21
C TYR A 127 -1.31 0.12 10.84
N THR A 128 -1.34 0.13 12.18
CA THR A 128 -2.02 1.17 12.97
C THR A 128 -0.95 2.14 13.47
N PRO A 129 -1.10 3.44 13.25
CA PRO A 129 -0.11 4.44 13.64
C PRO A 129 0.07 4.48 15.15
N LYS A 130 1.27 4.83 15.58
CA LYS A 130 1.56 5.10 17.00
C LYS A 130 0.80 6.36 17.44
N LYS A 131 0.38 6.36 18.71
CA LYS A 131 -0.31 7.50 19.34
C LYS A 131 0.58 8.73 19.43
#